data_AF-W1YB73-F1
#
_entry.id   AF-W1YB73-F1
#
_cell.length_a   1.000
_cell.length_b   1.000
_cell.length_c   1.000
_cell.angle_alpha   90.00
_cell.angle_beta   90.00
_cell.angle_gamma   90.00
#
_symmetry.space_group_name_H-M   'P 1'
#
loop_
_entity.id
_entity.type
_entity.pdbx_description
1 polymer ?
#
loop_
_entity_poly.entity_id
_entity_poly.type
_entity_poly.pdbx_seq_one_letter_code
_entity_poly.pdbx_strand_id
1 'polypeptide(L)' 'MASESSFDVVSKLDRQEVDNAVNQPAKEISQRYDFRGVDAGVELAGDTITLQANSAERVLA' A
#
# COMPACT_ATOMS: atom_id res chain seq x y z
N MET A 1 24.67 5.06 -39.96
CA MET A 1 24.07 3.90 -39.29
C MET A 1 23.75 4.30 -37.85
N ALA A 2 22.77 5.18 -37.68
CA ALA A 2 22.23 5.56 -36.39
C ALA A 2 20.74 5.71 -36.67
N SER A 3 19.90 4.82 -36.13
CA SER A 3 18.42 4.95 -35.97
C SER A 3 17.70 3.60 -35.97
N GLU A 4 18.02 2.70 -35.03
CA GLU A 4 17.02 1.70 -34.57
C GLU A 4 17.20 1.49 -33.07
N SER A 5 17.10 2.57 -32.30
CA SER A 5 16.92 2.48 -30.85
C SER A 5 15.42 2.53 -30.59
N SER A 6 14.87 1.44 -30.05
CA SER A 6 13.50 1.37 -29.53
C SER A 6 13.53 0.96 -28.06
N PHE A 7 12.52 1.36 -27.31
CA PHE A 7 12.32 0.95 -25.93
C PHE A 7 10.82 0.77 -25.67
N ASP A 8 10.49 -0.09 -24.71
CA ASP A 8 9.11 -0.40 -24.35
C ASP A 8 8.58 0.56 -23.28
N VAL A 9 7.37 1.09 -23.50
CA VAL A 9 6.62 1.81 -22.48
C VAL A 9 5.76 0.79 -21.74
N VAL A 10 6.04 0.58 -20.44
CA VAL A 10 5.32 -0.39 -19.60
C VAL A 10 4.80 0.27 -18.32
N SER A 11 3.66 -0.21 -17.84
CA SER A 11 3.15 0.08 -16.51
C SER A 11 3.20 -1.21 -15.70
N LYS A 12 4.29 -1.41 -14.96
CA LYS A 12 4.51 -2.57 -14.10
C LYS A 12 4.74 -2.09 -12.68
N LEU A 13 4.11 -2.77 -11.73
CA LEU A 13 4.34 -2.56 -10.31
C LEU A 13 5.35 -3.61 -9.83
N ASP A 14 6.31 -3.17 -9.03
CA ASP A 14 7.15 -4.08 -8.27
C ASP A 14 6.36 -4.60 -7.08
N ARG A 15 6.06 -5.90 -7.09
CA ARG A 15 5.26 -6.55 -6.03
C ARG A 15 5.92 -6.44 -4.66
N GLN A 16 7.25 -6.53 -4.61
CA GLN A 16 7.99 -6.46 -3.36
C GLN A 16 7.96 -5.05 -2.79
N GLU A 17 8.04 -4.03 -3.65
CA GLU A 17 7.87 -2.64 -3.22
C GLU A 17 6.42 -2.35 -2.76
N VAL A 18 5.41 -2.92 -3.42
CA VAL A 18 4.01 -2.80 -2.97
C VAL A 18 3.81 -3.48 -1.61
N ASP A 19 4.36 -4.68 -1.42
CA ASP A 19 4.32 -5.38 -0.13
C ASP A 19 5.01 -4.56 0.96
N ASN A 20 6.18 -3.99 0.67
CA ASN A 20 6.89 -3.10 1.60
C ASN A 20 6.06 -1.86 1.95
N ALA A 21 5.43 -1.25 0.94
CA ALA A 21 4.60 -0.05 1.09
C ALA A 21 3.32 -0.31 1.89
N VAL A 22 2.79 -1.53 1.92
CA VAL A 22 1.64 -1.92 2.75
C VAL A 22 2.06 -2.32 4.16
N ASN A 23 3.15 -3.08 4.29
CA ASN A 23 3.61 -3.59 5.59
C ASN A 23 4.17 -2.49 6.51
N GLN A 24 4.74 -1.43 5.96
CA GLN A 24 5.21 -0.28 6.75
C GLN A 24 4.06 0.40 7.52
N PRO A 25 2.98 0.89 6.87
CA PRO A 25 1.85 1.48 7.57
C PRO A 25 1.11 0.47 8.46
N ALA A 26 1.02 -0.82 8.09
CA ALA A 26 0.44 -1.84 8.97
C ALA A 26 1.18 -1.91 10.33
N LYS A 27 2.51 -1.84 10.32
CA LYS A 27 3.32 -1.79 11.54
C LYS A 27 3.11 -0.47 12.28
N GLU A 28 3.03 0.65 11.58
CA GLU A 28 2.79 1.96 12.20
C GLU A 28 1.43 2.02 12.93
N ILE A 29 0.36 1.55 12.28
CA ILE A 29 -0.99 1.47 12.86
C ILE A 29 -0.96 0.65 14.17
N SER A 30 -0.22 -0.46 14.19
CA SER A 30 -0.10 -1.30 15.40
C SER A 30 0.60 -0.61 16.58
N GLN A 31 1.41 0.41 16.32
CA GLN A 31 2.20 1.13 17.33
C GLN A 31 1.54 2.46 17.75
N ARG A 32 0.59 2.95 16.96
CA ARG A 32 -0.12 4.21 17.21
C ARG A 32 -1.13 4.07 18.35
N TYR A 33 -0.96 4.90 19.39
CA TYR A 33 -1.81 4.86 20.58
C TYR A 33 -3.28 5.18 20.28
N ASP A 34 -3.54 6.05 19.32
CA ASP A 34 -4.88 6.46 18.90
C ASP A 34 -5.65 5.37 18.13
N PHE A 35 -4.98 4.32 17.68
CA PHE A 35 -5.57 3.11 17.11
C PHE A 35 -5.65 1.93 18.10
N ARG A 36 -5.21 2.11 19.36
CA ARG A 36 -5.24 1.04 20.35
C ARG A 36 -6.68 0.64 20.70
N GLY A 37 -7.01 -0.63 20.51
CA GLY A 37 -8.37 -1.15 20.73
C GLY A 37 -9.37 -0.75 19.64
N VAL A 38 -8.88 -0.12 18.56
CA VAL A 38 -9.63 0.10 17.33
C VAL A 38 -9.31 -1.04 16.38
N ASP A 39 -10.33 -1.64 15.76
CA ASP A 39 -10.14 -2.55 14.64
C ASP A 39 -9.78 -1.73 13.39
N ALA A 40 -8.51 -1.34 13.31
CA ALA A 40 -7.94 -0.59 12.19
C ALA A 40 -6.76 -1.35 11.58
N GLY A 41 -6.67 -1.33 10.24
CA GLY A 41 -5.64 -2.07 9.53
C GLY A 41 -5.60 -1.78 8.04
N VAL A 42 -4.51 -2.22 7.43
CA VAL A 42 -4.28 -2.20 5.98
C VAL A 42 -3.82 -3.59 5.54
N GLU A 43 -4.39 -4.09 4.44
CA GLU A 43 -4.08 -5.41 3.89
C GLU A 43 -3.95 -5.35 2.36
N LEU A 44 -2.99 -6.11 1.82
CA LEU A 44 -2.88 -6.36 0.38
C LEU A 44 -3.53 -7.71 0.04
N ALA A 45 -4.65 -7.66 -0.66
CA ALA A 45 -5.35 -8.83 -1.20
C ALA A 45 -5.11 -8.92 -2.72
N GLY A 46 -4.00 -9.54 -3.10
CA GLY A 46 -3.58 -9.66 -4.50
C GLY A 46 -3.23 -8.29 -5.11
N ASP A 47 -4.15 -7.73 -5.89
CA ASP A 47 -4.02 -6.42 -6.54
C ASP A 47 -4.78 -5.29 -5.85
N THR A 48 -5.47 -5.60 -4.76
CA THR A 48 -6.32 -4.63 -4.05
C THR A 48 -5.74 -4.36 -2.67
N ILE A 49 -5.63 -3.08 -2.31
CA ILE A 49 -5.30 -2.66 -0.95
C ILE A 49 -6.62 -2.33 -0.24
N THR A 50 -6.86 -2.99 0.89
CA THR A 50 -8.03 -2.76 1.74
C THR A 50 -7.61 -1.99 2.98
N LEU A 51 -8.36 -0.93 3.30
CA LEU A 51 -8.23 -0.14 4.51
C LEU A 51 -9.49 -0.33 5.35
N GLN A 52 -9.32 -0.65 6.64
CA GLN A 52 -10.43 -0.77 7.57
C GLN A 52 -10.18 0.06 8.83
N ALA A 53 -11.24 0.66 9.37
CA ALA A 53 -11.27 1.29 10.68
C ALA A 53 -12.72 1.35 11.18
N ASN A 54 -12.91 1.59 12.48
CA ASN A 54 -14.24 1.69 13.10
C ASN A 54 -15.04 2.96 12.75
N SER A 55 -14.44 3.92 12.03
CA SER A 55 -15.14 5.09 11.50
C SER A 55 -14.52 5.55 10.18
N ALA A 56 -15.34 6.17 9.31
CA ALA A 56 -14.89 6.64 8.00
C ALA A 56 -13.77 7.69 8.11
N GLU A 57 -13.82 8.57 9.11
CA GLU A 57 -12.79 9.58 9.34
C GLU A 57 -11.42 8.96 9.65
N ARG A 58 -11.39 7.79 10.30
CA ARG A 58 -10.16 7.07 10.65
C ARG A 58 -9.58 6.25 9.50
N VAL A 59 -10.37 5.96 8.46
CA VAL A 59 -9.87 5.37 7.20
C VAL A 59 -9.13 6.41 6.38
N LEU A 60 -9.49 7.69 6.52
CA LEU A 60 -8.93 8.81 5.75
C LEU A 60 -7.75 9.51 6.45
N ALA A 61 -7.45 9.12 7.70
CA ALA A 61 -6.46 9.75 8.58
C ALA A 61 -5.10 9.05 8.53
#